data_AF-A0A026WQF8-F1
#
_entry.id   AF-A0A026WQF8-F1
#
_cell.length_a   1.000
_cell.length_b   1.000
_cell.length_c   1.000
_cell.angle_alpha   90.00
_cell.angle_beta   90.00
_cell.angle_gamma   90.00
#
_symmetry.space_group_name_H-M   'P 1'
#
loop_
_entity.id
_entity.type
_entity.pdbx_description
1 polymer ?
#
loop_
_entity_poly.entity_id
_entity_poly.type
_entity_poly.pdbx_seq_one_letter_code
_entity_poly.pdbx_strand_id
1 'polypeptide(L)'
;MKTLGYSNFSLCGIDDGGIMALFLAAKYPEDIRKMIDLGARSYIHPDEMKKHERARDTFVHSEKATACSMQIPDLNYLRQTWSE
;
A
#
# COMPACT_ATOMS: atom_id res chain seq x y z
N MET A 1 14.10 9.51 -4.24
CA MET A 1 15.49 9.41 -3.73
C MET A 1 16.51 10.11 -4.62
N LYS A 2 16.48 9.88 -5.95
CA LYS A 2 17.36 10.59 -6.91
C LYS A 2 17.25 12.12 -6.83
N THR A 3 16.03 12.67 -6.81
CA THR A 3 15.80 14.11 -6.63
C THR A 3 16.35 14.65 -5.31
N LEU A 4 16.45 13.80 -4.28
CA LEU A 4 17.04 14.14 -2.98
C LEU A 4 18.57 13.94 -2.95
N GLY A 5 19.20 13.62 -4.10
CA GLY A 5 20.64 13.42 -4.23
C GLY A 5 21.15 12.01 -3.97
N TYR A 6 20.27 11.03 -3.75
CA TYR A 6 20.68 9.64 -3.46
C TYR A 6 20.54 8.75 -4.70
N SER A 7 21.66 8.17 -5.13
CA SER A 7 21.72 7.21 -6.25
C SER A 7 21.51 5.76 -5.83
N ASN A 8 21.83 5.40 -4.58
CA ASN A 8 21.68 4.04 -4.07
C ASN A 8 21.03 4.06 -2.67
N PHE A 9 19.94 3.34 -2.48
CA PHE A 9 19.13 3.40 -1.25
C PHE A 9 18.44 2.06 -0.93
N SER A 10 17.96 1.90 0.30
CA SER A 10 17.21 0.70 0.71
C SER A 10 15.72 0.98 0.76
N LEU A 11 14.91 -0.06 0.55
CA LEU A 11 13.45 0.00 0.58
C LEU A 11 12.90 -0.77 1.79
N CYS A 12 11.85 -0.24 2.39
CA CYS A 12 11.00 -0.95 3.35
C CYS A 12 9.56 -0.81 2.86
N GLY A 13 8.98 -1.92 2.41
CA GLY A 13 7.63 -1.98 1.88
C GLY A 13 6.71 -2.76 2.80
N ILE A 14 5.50 -2.23 3.00
CA ILE A 14 4.44 -2.87 3.80
C ILE A 14 3.19 -2.90 2.94
N ASP A 15 2.52 -4.05 2.85
CA ASP A 15 1.30 -4.28 2.06
C ASP A 15 1.48 -3.81 0.59
N ASP A 16 0.67 -2.87 0.11
CA ASP A 16 0.81 -2.34 -1.26
C ASP A 16 2.11 -1.56 -1.47
N GLY A 17 2.70 -1.01 -0.41
CA GLY A 17 4.04 -0.43 -0.44
C GLY A 17 5.13 -1.46 -0.74
N GLY A 18 4.91 -2.72 -0.35
CA GLY A 18 5.78 -3.86 -0.69
C GLY A 18 5.70 -4.23 -2.17
N ILE A 19 4.50 -4.23 -2.74
CA ILE A 19 4.29 -4.41 -4.19
C ILE A 19 5.07 -3.35 -4.97
N MET A 20 4.96 -2.09 -4.57
CA MET A 20 5.72 -1.00 -5.21
C MET A 20 7.24 -1.17 -5.03
N ALA A 21 7.68 -1.61 -3.85
CA ALA A 21 9.10 -1.87 -3.60
C ALA A 21 9.66 -2.96 -4.52
N LEU A 22 8.91 -4.05 -4.73
CA LEU A 22 9.26 -5.11 -5.67
C LEU A 22 9.40 -4.59 -7.10
N PHE A 23 8.45 -3.78 -7.57
CA PHE A 23 8.52 -3.16 -8.90
C PHE A 23 9.74 -2.25 -9.06
N LEU A 24 10.03 -1.42 -8.05
CA LEU A 24 11.20 -0.55 -8.05
C LEU A 24 12.52 -1.35 -8.07
N ALA A 25 12.63 -2.38 -7.25
CA ALA A 25 13.81 -3.24 -7.19
C ALA A 25 14.03 -4.00 -8.51
N ALA A 26 12.97 -4.50 -9.14
CA ALA A 26 13.07 -5.18 -10.43
C ALA A 26 13.44 -4.22 -11.57
N LYS A 27 12.89 -3.00 -11.57
CA LYS A 27 13.09 -2.03 -12.65
C LYS A 27 14.42 -1.26 -12.53
N TYR A 28 14.90 -1.04 -11.31
CA TYR A 28 16.08 -0.24 -11.02
C TYR A 28 17.04 -0.95 -10.05
N PRO A 29 17.53 -2.15 -10.40
CA PRO A 29 18.30 -2.98 -9.47
C PRO A 29 19.57 -2.30 -8.96
N GLU A 30 20.24 -1.51 -9.80
CA GLU A 30 21.47 -0.77 -9.43
C GLU A 30 21.21 0.35 -8.40
N ASP A 31 19.99 0.89 -8.37
CA ASP A 31 19.61 1.95 -7.45
C ASP A 31 19.23 1.39 -6.06
N ILE A 32 18.93 0.09 -5.95
CA ILE A 32 18.40 -0.53 -4.74
C ILE A 32 19.47 -1.37 -4.04
N ARG A 33 19.84 -0.96 -2.81
CA ARG A 33 20.85 -1.63 -1.98
C ARG A 33 20.33 -2.91 -1.32
N LYS A 34 19.17 -2.80 -0.68
CA LYS A 34 18.51 -3.83 0.12
C LYS A 34 17.01 -3.53 0.16
N MET A 35 16.20 -4.56 0.37
CA MET A 35 14.76 -4.43 0.51
C MET A 35 14.27 -5.32 1.65
N ILE A 36 13.37 -4.78 2.47
CA ILE A 36 12.52 -5.56 3.38
C ILE A 36 11.10 -5.40 2.87
N ASP A 37 10.41 -6.52 2.69
CA ASP A 37 9.04 -6.56 2.21
C ASP A 37 8.18 -7.40 3.18
N LEU A 38 7.07 -6.82 3.64
CA LEU A 38 6.17 -7.40 4.61
C LEU A 38 4.73 -7.32 4.11
N GLY A 39 4.14 -8.47 3.80
CA GLY A 39 2.72 -8.58 3.46
C GLY A 39 2.37 -8.19 2.03
N ALA A 40 3.34 -8.00 1.13
CA ALA A 40 3.05 -7.82 -0.29
C ALA A 40 2.39 -9.05 -0.90
N ARG A 41 1.56 -8.80 -1.91
CA ARG A 41 0.87 -9.81 -2.72
C ARG A 41 1.33 -9.67 -4.17
N SER A 42 1.73 -10.77 -4.80
CA SER A 42 2.11 -10.77 -6.21
C SER A 42 0.93 -10.98 -7.16
N TYR A 43 -0.17 -11.54 -6.67
CA TYR A 43 -1.46 -11.69 -7.35
C TYR A 43 -2.56 -11.89 -6.31
N ILE A 44 -3.83 -11.87 -6.76
CA ILE A 44 -4.99 -12.17 -5.92
C ILE A 44 -5.57 -13.51 -6.37
N HIS A 45 -5.64 -14.49 -5.45
CA HIS A 45 -6.31 -15.75 -5.74
C HIS A 45 -7.84 -15.57 -5.68
N PRO A 46 -8.64 -16.25 -6.52
CA PRO A 46 -10.11 -16.15 -6.47
C PRO A 46 -10.71 -16.37 -5.08
N ASP A 47 -10.13 -17.28 -4.28
CA ASP A 47 -10.58 -17.54 -2.91
C ASP A 47 -10.31 -16.37 -1.92
N GLU A 48 -9.41 -15.47 -2.28
CA GLU A 48 -9.06 -14.29 -1.49
C GLU A 48 -9.97 -13.09 -1.81
N MET A 49 -10.67 -13.12 -2.95
CA MET A 49 -11.60 -12.04 -3.37
C MET A 49 -12.62 -11.72 -2.28
N LYS A 50 -13.23 -12.74 -1.68
CA LYS A 50 -14.21 -12.59 -0.59
C LYS A 50 -13.63 -11.96 0.67
N LYS A 51 -12.31 -12.03 0.89
CA LYS A 51 -11.64 -11.35 2.01
C LYS A 51 -11.46 -9.88 1.68
N HIS A 52 -11.07 -9.56 0.45
CA HIS A 52 -10.94 -8.18 -0.02
C HIS A 52 -12.27 -7.43 0.00
N GLU A 53 -13.35 -8.04 -0.49
CA GLU A 53 -14.70 -7.47 -0.45
C GLU A 53 -15.15 -7.16 0.99
N ARG A 54 -14.95 -8.11 1.92
CA ARG A 54 -15.26 -7.90 3.34
C ARG A 54 -14.40 -6.83 4.00
N ALA A 55 -13.13 -6.73 3.62
CA ALA A 55 -12.23 -5.70 4.13
C ALA A 55 -12.69 -4.30 3.70
N ARG A 56 -13.14 -4.14 2.45
CA ARG A 56 -13.76 -2.90 1.95
C ARG A 56 -14.93 -2.47 2.84
N ASP A 57 -15.87 -3.38 3.05
CA ASP A 57 -17.08 -3.09 3.84
C ASP A 57 -16.71 -2.79 5.30
N THR A 58 -15.78 -3.54 5.90
CA THR A 58 -15.35 -3.32 7.29
C THR A 58 -14.64 -1.98 7.48
N PHE A 59 -13.84 -1.55 6.49
CA PHE A 59 -13.14 -0.27 6.55
C PHE A 59 -14.13 0.92 6.54
N VAL A 60 -15.16 0.86 5.69
CA VAL A 60 -16.23 1.88 5.65
C VAL A 60 -16.97 1.99 6.99
N HIS A 61 -17.17 0.88 7.69
CA HIS A 61 -17.96 0.82 8.93
C HIS A 61 -17.10 0.85 10.22
N SER A 62 -15.78 0.95 10.12
CA SER A 62 -14.87 0.94 11.26
C SER A 62 -14.66 2.33 11.85
N GLU A 63 -15.08 2.53 13.10
CA GLU A 63 -14.84 3.78 13.85
C GLU A 63 -13.35 4.05 14.06
N LYS A 64 -12.53 2.99 14.25
CA LYS A 64 -11.08 3.12 14.44
C LYS A 64 -10.35 3.48 13.15
N ALA A 65 -10.75 2.89 12.01
CA ALA A 65 -10.22 3.27 10.71
C ALA A 65 -10.61 4.72 10.38
N THR A 66 -11.88 5.07 10.63
CA THR A 66 -12.38 6.45 10.52
C THR A 66 -11.56 7.40 11.38
N ALA A 67 -11.24 7.06 12.63
CA ALA A 67 -10.45 7.91 13.53
C ALA A 67 -8.99 8.09 13.08
N CYS A 68 -8.35 7.04 12.57
CA CYS A 68 -7.02 7.15 11.98
C CYS A 68 -7.03 8.03 10.71
N SER A 69 -8.05 7.87 9.88
CA SER A 69 -8.21 8.63 8.63
C SER A 69 -8.75 10.05 8.84
N MET A 70 -9.35 10.39 10.00
CA MET A 70 -9.75 11.77 10.34
C MET A 70 -8.57 12.75 10.49
N GLN A 71 -7.34 12.23 10.62
CA GLN A 71 -6.11 13.04 10.56
C GLN A 71 -5.66 13.33 9.12
N ILE A 72 -6.28 12.69 8.13
CA ILE A 72 -6.08 12.92 6.71
C ILE A 72 -7.16 13.92 6.26
N PRO A 73 -6.80 15.06 5.64
CA PRO A 73 -7.72 16.17 5.41
C PRO A 73 -9.00 15.87 4.61
N ASP A 74 -9.08 14.72 3.93
CA ASP A 74 -10.20 14.42 3.02
C ASP A 74 -10.77 13.00 3.19
N LEU A 75 -11.26 12.73 4.40
CA LEU A 75 -11.96 11.50 4.73
C LEU A 75 -13.22 11.27 3.90
N ASN A 76 -13.89 12.36 3.48
CA ASN A 76 -15.10 12.28 2.68
C ASN A 76 -14.81 11.80 1.26
N TYR A 77 -13.71 12.26 0.64
CA TYR A 77 -13.25 11.73 -0.63
C TYR A 77 -12.98 10.22 -0.56
N LEU A 78 -12.26 9.76 0.48
CA LEU A 78 -12.01 8.32 0.68
C LEU A 78 -13.31 7.52 0.81
N ARG A 79 -14.32 8.00 1.54
CA ARG A 79 -15.60 7.29 1.62
C ARG A 79 -16.33 7.25 0.28
N GLN A 80 -16.32 8.34 -0.48
CA GLN A 80 -16.99 8.41 -1.77
C GLN A 80 -16.34 7.47 -2.79
N THR A 81 -15.00 7.41 -2.85
CA THR A 81 -14.29 6.50 -3.76
C THR A 81 -14.52 5.01 -3.46
N TRP A 82 -14.88 4.66 -2.22
CA TRP A 82 -15.04 3.27 -1.78
C TRP A 82 -16.50 2.80 -1.70
N SER A 83 -17.47 3.70 -1.94
CA SER A 83 -18.91 3.39 -1.93
C SER A 83 -19.53 3.20 -3.32
N GLU A 84 -18.76 3.42 -4.40
CA GLU A 84 -19.05 2.97 -5.76
C GLU A 84 -18.56 1.52 -5.99
#